data_AF-A0A8S9QS66-F1
#
_entry.id   AF-A0A8S9QS66-F1
#
_cell.length_a   1.000
_cell.length_b   1.000
_cell.length_c   1.000
_cell.angle_alpha   90.00
_cell.angle_beta   90.00
_cell.angle_gamma   90.00
#
_symmetry.space_group_name_H-M   'P 1'
#
loop_
_entity.id
_entity.type
_entity.pdbx_description
1 polymer ?
#
loop_
_entity_poly.entity_id
_entity_poly.type
_entity_poly.pdbx_seq_one_letter_code
_entity_poly.pdbx_strand_id
1 'polypeptide(L)'
;MSAFCGSSNRRPGDRHSTFESLRLGRSSQIIASGFLRFWDFLNFKKDMEFMGITVLFLDEKVNSVIYGFTPVELANHYMPSLKAGSIVKVDCFEVARCSSMYKITDHPFLICFISLTIIDEVITDAPEINLQSRLDCSTISK
;
A
#
# COMPACT_ATOMS: atom_id res chain seq x y z
N MET A 1 2.31 26.94 15.54
CA MET A 1 1.37 27.02 14.40
C MET A 1 1.21 25.63 13.83
N SER A 2 0.25 24.88 14.37
CA SER A 2 -0.13 23.54 13.95
C SER A 2 -1.18 23.67 12.86
N ALA A 3 -0.87 23.22 11.64
CA ALA A 3 -1.87 23.12 10.59
C ALA A 3 -2.77 21.92 10.89
N PHE A 4 -4.02 22.21 11.21
CA PHE A 4 -5.13 21.27 11.20
C PHE A 4 -5.21 20.60 9.81
N CYS A 5 -5.04 19.28 9.74
CA CYS A 5 -5.60 18.52 8.63
C CYS A 5 -7.09 18.36 8.95
N GLY A 6 -7.87 19.37 8.56
CA GLY A 6 -9.29 19.49 8.84
C GLY A 6 -10.12 18.43 8.14
N SER A 7 -11.19 18.05 8.85
CA SER A 7 -12.45 17.43 8.43
C SER A 7 -12.67 17.16 6.94
N SER A 8 -13.06 15.92 6.65
CA SER A 8 -13.57 15.40 5.38
C SER A 8 -14.63 16.31 4.74
N ASN A 9 -14.20 17.23 3.89
CA ASN A 9 -15.01 17.89 2.87
C ASN A 9 -14.65 17.28 1.52
N ARG A 10 -15.34 16.19 1.15
CA ARG A 10 -15.15 15.53 -0.15
C ARG A 10 -15.54 16.48 -1.27
N ARG A 11 -14.61 16.77 -2.17
CA ARG A 11 -14.92 17.42 -3.45
C ARG A 11 -15.28 16.33 -4.48
N PRO A 12 -16.34 16.50 -5.29
CA PRO A 12 -16.56 15.65 -6.45
C PRO A 12 -15.46 15.93 -7.47
N GLY A 13 -14.34 15.20 -7.38
CA GLY A 13 -13.16 15.45 -8.20
C GLY A 13 -11.84 14.85 -7.71
N ASP A 14 -11.77 14.29 -6.51
CA ASP A 14 -10.56 13.62 -6.02
C ASP A 14 -10.37 12.29 -6.76
N ARG A 15 -9.77 12.36 -7.95
CA ARG A 15 -9.44 11.19 -8.76
C ARG A 15 -8.35 10.40 -8.05
N HIS A 16 -8.62 9.12 -7.79
CA HIS A 16 -7.61 8.19 -7.32
C HIS A 16 -6.53 8.01 -8.40
N SER A 17 -5.28 7.95 -7.97
CA SER A 17 -4.12 7.63 -8.82
C SER A 17 -4.02 6.12 -9.00
N THR A 18 -3.71 5.68 -10.21
CA THR A 18 -3.27 4.31 -10.49
C THR A 18 -1.78 4.16 -10.17
N PHE A 19 -1.29 2.94 -10.03
CA PHE A 19 0.13 2.68 -9.75
C PHE A 19 1.05 3.23 -10.84
N GLU A 20 0.63 3.10 -12.11
CA GLU A 20 1.35 3.66 -13.27
C GLU A 20 1.53 5.18 -13.18
N SER A 21 0.57 5.87 -12.56
CA SER A 21 0.60 7.34 -12.44
C SER A 21 1.39 7.84 -11.22
N LEU A 22 1.88 6.94 -10.37
CA LEU A 22 2.57 7.30 -9.13
C LEU A 22 3.86 8.08 -9.39
N ARG A 23 4.03 9.17 -8.66
CA ARG A 23 5.23 10.03 -8.69
C ARG A 23 6.03 9.89 -7.40
N LEU A 24 7.36 9.96 -7.53
CA LEU A 24 8.31 9.83 -6.43
C LEU A 24 8.19 10.94 -5.38
N GLY A 25 8.54 10.57 -4.14
CA GLY A 25 8.57 11.46 -2.98
C GLY A 25 7.31 11.37 -2.12
N ARG A 26 7.20 12.30 -1.16
CA ARG A 26 6.01 12.42 -0.30
C ARG A 26 4.82 12.83 -1.15
N SER A 27 3.81 11.99 -1.15
CA SER A 27 2.73 12.02 -2.11
C SER A 27 1.49 12.67 -1.49
N SER A 28 0.89 13.64 -2.20
CA SER A 28 -0.51 14.05 -2.00
C SER A 28 -1.46 13.23 -2.89
N GLN A 29 -0.95 12.16 -3.50
CA GLN A 29 -1.71 11.24 -4.35
C GLN A 29 -2.46 10.27 -3.45
N ILE A 30 -3.70 9.99 -3.83
CA ILE A 30 -4.59 9.06 -3.14
C ILE A 30 -4.72 7.84 -4.04
N ILE A 31 -4.61 6.64 -3.49
CA ILE A 31 -4.90 5.41 -4.22
C ILE A 31 -6.14 4.73 -3.65
N ALA A 32 -6.89 4.06 -4.51
CA ALA A 32 -7.82 3.02 -4.12
C ALA A 32 -7.15 1.68 -4.44
N SER A 33 -6.96 0.82 -3.45
CA SER A 33 -6.17 -0.39 -3.59
C SER A 33 -6.76 -1.54 -2.80
N GLY A 34 -6.72 -2.72 -3.40
CA GLY A 34 -6.87 -3.98 -2.71
C GLY A 34 -5.61 -4.33 -1.93
N PHE A 35 -5.74 -4.76 -0.67
CA PHE A 35 -4.66 -5.41 0.08
C PHE A 35 -4.66 -6.89 -0.25
N LEU A 36 -3.71 -7.36 -1.07
CA LEU A 36 -3.69 -8.77 -1.49
C LEU A 36 -3.14 -9.67 -0.37
N ARG A 37 -1.93 -9.36 0.11
CA ARG A 37 -1.22 -10.10 1.16
C ARG A 37 -0.24 -9.19 1.88
N PHE A 38 0.18 -9.58 3.08
CA PHE A 38 1.27 -8.93 3.81
C PHE A 38 2.04 -9.97 4.61
N TRP A 39 3.30 -9.66 4.91
CA TRP A 39 4.21 -10.52 5.67
C TRP A 39 5.34 -9.73 6.32
N ASP A 40 5.96 -10.30 7.34
CA ASP A 40 7.09 -9.69 8.03
C ASP A 40 8.32 -9.58 7.13
N PHE A 41 8.94 -8.41 7.11
CA PHE A 41 10.22 -8.16 6.47
C PHE A 41 11.33 -8.26 7.51
N LEU A 42 12.22 -9.24 7.33
CA LEU A 42 13.24 -9.60 8.31
C LEU A 42 14.65 -9.36 7.75
N ASN A 43 15.56 -8.88 8.61
CA ASN A 43 16.97 -8.75 8.28
C ASN A 43 17.72 -10.06 8.57
N PHE A 44 17.85 -10.91 7.56
CA PHE A 44 18.56 -12.20 7.68
C PHE A 44 20.02 -12.08 8.16
N LYS A 45 20.68 -10.95 7.91
CA LYS A 45 22.08 -10.74 8.33
C LYS A 45 22.23 -10.37 9.80
N LYS A 46 21.13 -9.96 10.44
CA LYS A 46 21.10 -9.50 11.83
C LYS A 46 20.07 -10.31 12.59
N ASP A 47 20.31 -11.62 12.68
CA ASP A 47 19.53 -12.55 13.49
C ASP A 47 18.01 -12.50 13.26
N MET A 48 17.58 -12.35 12.00
CA MET A 48 16.16 -12.24 11.64
C MET A 48 15.45 -11.04 12.29
N GLU A 49 16.18 -9.96 12.56
CA GLU A 49 15.61 -8.74 13.15
C GLU A 49 14.40 -8.26 12.33
N PHE A 50 13.28 -8.02 13.01
CA PHE A 50 12.06 -7.52 12.40
C PHE A 50 12.25 -6.07 11.95
N MET A 51 12.15 -5.83 10.65
CA MET A 51 12.40 -4.52 10.03
C MET A 51 11.10 -3.81 9.62
N GLY A 52 10.00 -4.54 9.51
CA GLY A 52 8.72 -3.97 9.13
C GLY A 52 7.82 -4.99 8.48
N ILE A 53 6.74 -4.51 7.86
CA ILE A 53 5.74 -5.32 7.18
C ILE A 53 5.80 -4.97 5.69
N THR A 54 5.93 -5.99 4.84
CA THR A 54 5.70 -5.84 3.41
C THR A 54 4.23 -6.05 3.12
N VAL A 55 3.63 -5.16 2.32
CA VAL A 55 2.21 -5.24 1.90
C VAL A 55 2.15 -5.27 0.38
N LEU A 56 1.31 -6.13 -0.18
CA LEU A 56 1.09 -6.22 -1.62
C LEU A 56 -0.24 -5.57 -1.99
N PHE A 57 -0.18 -4.61 -2.89
CA PHE A 57 -1.29 -3.75 -3.31
C PHE A 57 -1.69 -4.10 -4.76
N LEU A 58 -2.98 -4.03 -5.04
CA LEU A 58 -3.58 -4.19 -6.38
C LEU A 58 -4.48 -2.99 -6.66
N ASP A 59 -4.34 -2.34 -7.81
CA ASP A 59 -5.27 -1.30 -8.24
C ASP A 59 -6.26 -1.82 -9.29
N GLU A 60 -7.02 -0.91 -9.89
CA GLU A 60 -8.01 -1.21 -10.94
C GLU A 60 -7.42 -1.75 -12.25
N LYS A 61 -6.11 -1.60 -12.48
CA LYS A 61 -5.49 -2.03 -13.74
C LYS A 61 -5.17 -3.52 -13.67
N VAL A 62 -5.42 -4.20 -14.78
CA VAL A 62 -5.17 -5.65 -14.90
C VAL A 62 -3.70 -5.94 -14.60
N ASN A 63 -3.46 -6.76 -13.57
CA ASN A 63 -2.14 -7.23 -13.13
C ASN A 63 -1.18 -6.11 -12.66
N SER A 64 -1.72 -4.96 -12.31
CA SER A 64 -0.93 -3.85 -11.78
C SER A 64 -0.76 -4.04 -10.28
N VAL A 65 0.40 -4.58 -9.91
CA VAL A 65 0.74 -4.92 -8.52
C VAL A 65 1.96 -4.11 -8.09
N ILE A 66 1.83 -3.42 -6.97
CA ILE A 66 2.92 -2.70 -6.31
C ILE A 66 3.08 -3.27 -4.91
N TYR A 67 4.31 -3.38 -4.41
CA TYR A 67 4.51 -3.65 -3.00
C TYR A 67 4.71 -2.34 -2.24
N GLY A 68 4.37 -2.35 -0.98
CA GLY A 68 4.70 -1.29 -0.05
C GLY A 68 5.30 -1.82 1.23
N PHE A 69 5.76 -0.90 2.04
CA PHE A 69 6.56 -1.17 3.22
C PHE A 69 6.09 -0.30 4.39
N THR A 70 5.81 -0.96 5.51
CA THR A 70 5.56 -0.32 6.81
C THR A 70 6.78 -0.56 7.68
N PRO A 71 7.57 0.47 8.03
CA PRO A 71 8.76 0.28 8.86
C PRO A 71 8.38 -0.18 10.27
N VAL A 72 9.32 -0.84 10.95
CA VAL A 72 9.11 -1.42 12.29
C VAL A 72 8.52 -0.43 13.30
N GLU A 73 8.91 0.84 13.25
CA GLU A 73 8.40 1.88 14.14
C GLU A 73 6.89 2.15 13.96
N LEU A 74 6.34 1.82 12.79
CA LEU A 74 4.95 2.04 12.42
C LEU A 74 4.13 0.73 12.33
N ALA A 75 4.80 -0.42 12.39
CA ALA A 75 4.17 -1.73 12.20
C ALA A 75 2.98 -1.93 13.14
N ASN A 76 3.18 -1.73 14.45
CA ASN A 76 2.11 -1.91 15.44
C ASN A 76 0.93 -0.95 15.25
N HIS A 77 1.18 0.25 14.70
CA HIS A 77 0.13 1.23 14.47
C HIS A 77 -0.78 0.83 13.29
N TYR A 78 -0.19 0.36 12.19
CA TYR A 78 -0.94 0.03 10.97
C TYR A 78 -1.42 -1.42 10.90
N MET A 79 -0.83 -2.34 11.67
CA MET A 79 -1.19 -3.76 11.66
C MET A 79 -2.71 -4.01 11.79
N PRO A 80 -3.47 -3.32 12.67
CA PRO A 80 -4.92 -3.51 12.75
C PRO A 80 -5.69 -3.13 11.47
N SER A 81 -5.14 -2.26 10.62
CA SER A 81 -5.73 -1.83 9.36
C SER A 81 -5.36 -2.72 8.18
N LEU A 82 -4.32 -3.56 8.31
CA LEU A 82 -3.88 -4.47 7.25
C LEU A 82 -4.73 -5.74 7.24
N LYS A 83 -5.76 -5.75 6.40
CA LYS A 83 -6.65 -6.90 6.20
C LYS A 83 -6.56 -7.42 4.77
N ALA A 84 -6.09 -8.66 4.58
CA ALA A 84 -6.04 -9.25 3.25
C ALA A 84 -7.45 -9.37 2.66
N GLY A 85 -7.58 -9.04 1.37
CA GLY A 85 -8.84 -9.00 0.64
C GLY A 85 -9.69 -7.75 0.89
N SER A 86 -9.25 -6.78 1.69
CA SER A 86 -9.96 -5.49 1.78
C SER A 86 -9.60 -4.58 0.61
N ILE A 87 -10.55 -3.73 0.22
CA ILE A 87 -10.30 -2.59 -0.65
C ILE A 87 -10.29 -1.34 0.22
N VAL A 88 -9.19 -0.60 0.16
CA VAL A 88 -8.95 0.58 0.98
C VAL A 88 -8.55 1.77 0.14
N LYS A 89 -8.81 2.96 0.67
CA LYS A 89 -8.19 4.20 0.24
C LYS A 89 -6.92 4.38 1.06
N VAL A 90 -5.81 4.69 0.39
CA VAL A 90 -4.55 5.06 1.06
C VAL A 90 -4.16 6.47 0.64
N ASP A 91 -3.82 7.30 1.62
CA ASP A 91 -3.43 8.71 1.45
C ASP A 91 -2.17 9.02 2.27
N CYS A 92 -1.51 10.13 1.96
CA CYS A 92 -0.35 10.66 2.71
C CYS A 92 0.78 9.62 2.88
N PHE A 93 1.15 8.94 1.80
CA PHE A 93 2.26 7.98 1.77
C PHE A 93 3.47 8.55 1.03
N GLU A 94 4.59 7.85 1.07
CA GLU A 94 5.77 8.17 0.28
C GLU A 94 5.96 7.15 -0.86
N VAL A 95 6.36 7.61 -2.04
CA VAL A 95 6.72 6.75 -3.17
C VAL A 95 8.24 6.73 -3.30
N ALA A 96 8.83 5.55 -3.13
CA ALA A 96 10.26 5.33 -3.26
C ALA A 96 10.58 4.47 -4.49
N ARG A 97 11.84 4.51 -4.97
CA ARG A 97 12.33 3.58 -6.00
C ARG A 97 12.70 2.24 -5.38
N CYS A 98 12.31 1.15 -6.03
CA CYS A 98 12.77 -0.18 -5.66
C CYS A 98 14.27 -0.32 -5.92
N SER A 99 15.04 -0.79 -4.92
CA SER A 99 16.40 -1.24 -5.17
C SER A 99 16.36 -2.61 -5.85
N SER A 100 17.07 -2.78 -6.96
CA SER A 100 16.94 -3.94 -7.87
C SER A 100 17.33 -5.29 -7.27
N MET A 101 17.89 -5.32 -6.05
CA MET A 101 18.44 -6.52 -5.42
C MET A 101 17.37 -7.50 -4.94
N TYR A 102 16.15 -7.02 -4.64
CA TYR A 102 15.03 -7.84 -4.15
C TYR A 102 13.72 -7.34 -4.76
N LYS A 103 13.41 -7.77 -6.00
CA LYS A 103 12.18 -7.40 -6.68
C LYS A 103 11.04 -8.33 -6.26
N ILE A 104 10.08 -7.80 -5.52
CA ILE A 104 8.83 -8.50 -5.18
C ILE A 104 7.83 -8.39 -6.34
N THR A 105 7.81 -7.22 -7.00
CA THR A 105 6.98 -6.96 -8.19
C THR A 105 7.83 -6.29 -9.27
N ASP A 106 7.33 -6.29 -10.51
CA ASP A 106 7.97 -5.62 -11.64
C ASP A 106 7.81 -4.10 -11.61
N HIS A 107 6.99 -3.56 -10.70
CA HIS A 107 6.76 -2.13 -10.59
C HIS A 107 8.03 -1.41 -10.11
N PRO A 108 8.45 -0.31 -10.76
CA PRO A 108 9.72 0.38 -10.45
C PRO A 108 9.69 1.15 -9.11
N PHE A 109 8.50 1.34 -8.55
CA PHE A 109 8.27 2.06 -7.30
C PHE A 109 7.66 1.15 -6.23
N LEU A 110 7.80 1.58 -4.98
CA LEU A 110 7.13 1.01 -3.82
C LEU A 110 6.48 2.11 -2.98
N ILE A 111 5.44 1.75 -2.23
CA ILE A 111 4.72 2.65 -1.33
C ILE A 111 5.28 2.51 0.09
N CYS A 112 5.81 3.57 0.67
CA CYS A 112 6.26 3.62 2.06
C CYS A 112 5.19 4.24 2.95
N PHE A 113 4.80 3.54 4.02
CA PHE A 113 4.00 4.14 5.06
C PHE A 113 4.87 5.06 5.92
N ILE A 114 4.33 6.24 6.19
CA ILE A 114 4.90 7.25 7.08
C ILE A 114 3.90 7.49 8.21
N SER A 115 4.31 8.18 9.29
CA SER A 115 3.43 8.42 10.44
C SER A 115 2.13 9.17 10.11
N LEU A 116 2.04 9.78 8.93
CA LEU A 116 0.87 10.51 8.44
C LEU A 116 0.02 9.70 7.45
N THR A 117 0.41 8.47 7.10
CA THR A 117 -0.34 7.65 6.15
C THR A 117 -1.72 7.34 6.71
N ILE A 118 -2.75 7.51 5.88
CA ILE A 118 -4.15 7.27 6.25
C ILE A 118 -4.66 6.08 5.45
N ILE A 119 -5.35 5.16 6.12
CA ILE A 119 -5.98 3.99 5.51
C ILE A 119 -7.45 4.00 5.91
N ASP A 120 -8.32 4.21 4.92
CA ASP A 120 -9.77 4.22 5.11
C ASP A 120 -10.42 3.12 4.27
N GLU A 121 -11.50 2.52 4.75
CA GLU A 121 -12.32 1.62 3.92
C GLU A 121 -12.99 2.41 2.79
N VAL A 122 -13.10 1.82 1.58
CA VAL A 122 -13.80 2.47 0.46
C VAL A 122 -15.29 2.13 0.52
N ILE A 123 -16.16 3.14 0.58
CA ILE A 123 -17.56 2.94 1.01
C ILE A 123 -18.55 2.71 -0.14
N THR A 124 -18.40 3.26 -1.36
CA THR A 124 -19.46 3.02 -2.39
C THR A 124 -19.17 3.32 -3.87
N ASP A 125 -18.12 4.08 -4.23
CA ASP A 125 -17.84 4.45 -5.64
C ASP A 125 -16.41 4.11 -6.07
N ALA A 126 -15.83 3.06 -5.47
CA ALA A 126 -14.48 2.63 -5.78
C ALA A 126 -14.39 2.07 -7.21
N PRO A 127 -13.22 2.17 -7.86
CA PRO A 127 -12.91 1.31 -9.00
C PRO A 127 -13.13 -0.17 -8.66
N GLU A 128 -13.61 -0.94 -9.63
CA GLU A 128 -13.79 -2.39 -9.48
C GLU A 128 -12.42 -3.07 -9.45
N ILE A 129 -11.95 -3.41 -8.24
CA ILE A 129 -10.69 -4.15 -8.05
C ILE A 129 -11.03 -5.64 -7.94
N ASN A 130 -10.69 -6.42 -8.97
CA ASN A 130 -10.94 -7.86 -9.01
C ASN A 130 -9.92 -8.64 -8.15
N LEU A 131 -10.25 -8.86 -6.87
CA LEU A 131 -9.42 -9.62 -5.93
C LEU A 131 -9.47 -11.15 -6.15
N GLN A 132 -10.56 -11.66 -6.72
CA GLN A 132 -10.83 -13.11 -6.81
C GLN A 132 -9.96 -13.81 -7.86
N SER A 133 -9.67 -13.17 -8.98
CA SER A 133 -8.86 -13.75 -10.06
C SER A 133 -7.38 -14.03 -9.70
N ARG A 134 -6.93 -13.59 -8.52
CA ARG A 134 -5.49 -13.58 -8.15
C ARG A 134 -5.16 -14.20 -6.80
N LEU A 135 -6.14 -14.47 -5.93
CA LEU A 135 -5.90 -15.28 -4.72
C LEU A 135 -5.55 -16.74 -5.09
N ASP A 136 -6.12 -17.25 -6.19
CA ASP A 136 -5.85 -18.62 -6.67
C ASP A 136 -4.39 -18.83 -7.12
N CYS A 137 -3.72 -17.78 -7.63
CA CYS A 137 -2.29 -17.83 -8.01
C CYS A 137 -1.32 -17.75 -6.82
N SER A 138 -1.82 -17.48 -5.61
CA SER A 138 -1.02 -17.30 -4.39
C SER A 138 -1.05 -18.52 -3.47
N THR A 139 -1.74 -19.59 -3.89
CA THR A 139 -1.65 -20.93 -3.32
C THR A 139 -0.46 -21.66 -3.94
N ILE A 140 0.75 -21.13 -3.78
CA ILE A 140 1.99 -21.84 -4.09
C ILE A 140 2.58 -22.32 -2.75
N SER A 141 2.40 -23.63 -2.54
CA SER A 141 3.10 -24.59 -1.66
C SER A 141 3.55 -24.14 -0.27
N LYS A 142 3.00 -24.82 0.76
CA LYS A 142 3.67 -25.09 2.04
C LYS A 142 5.04 -25.73 1.82
#